data_AF-A0A8H2LFT2-F1
#
_entry.id   AF-A0A8H2LFT2-F1
#
_cell.length_a   1.000
_cell.length_b   1.000
_cell.length_c   1.000
_cell.angle_alpha   90.00
_cell.angle_beta   90.00
_cell.angle_gamma   90.00
#
_symmetry.space_group_name_H-M   'P 1'
#
loop_
_entity.id
_entity.type
_entity.pdbx_description
1 polymer ?
#
loop_
_entity_poly.entity_id
_entity_poly.type
_entity_poly.pdbx_seq_one_letter_code
_entity_poly.pdbx_strand_id
1 'polypeptide(L)'
;MPFQTGPWKFYGLPGLILQVESDDGVLKLMANAISMKNEEVTIKNPLITLELNPMSWDDYIKEYEKKYIELQSYRGPNGGGRSIPKQKIETLIYPESILLKDY
;
A
#
# COMPACT_ATOMS: atom_id res chain seq x y z
N MET A 1 -26.89 3.79 3.96
CA MET A 1 -25.79 3.89 2.98
C MET A 1 -25.07 2.56 2.94
N PRO A 2 -24.80 1.94 1.78
CA PRO A 2 -23.93 0.77 1.72
C PRO A 2 -22.53 1.14 2.23
N PHE A 3 -21.95 0.31 3.11
CA PHE A 3 -20.61 0.54 3.64
C PHE A 3 -19.59 0.43 2.51
N GLN A 4 -18.87 1.52 2.22
CA GLN A 4 -17.80 1.55 1.22
C GLN A 4 -16.51 1.11 1.90
N THR A 5 -16.28 -0.20 1.97
CA THR A 5 -15.15 -0.77 2.70
C THR A 5 -14.71 -2.09 2.10
N GLY A 6 -13.46 -2.45 2.33
CA GLY A 6 -12.81 -3.58 1.71
C GLY A 6 -11.35 -3.67 2.14
N PRO A 7 -10.58 -4.58 1.54
CA PRO A 7 -9.15 -4.67 1.82
C PRO A 7 -8.43 -3.34 1.53
N TRP A 8 -7.36 -3.05 2.27
CA TRP A 8 -6.68 -1.75 2.28
C TRP A 8 -6.34 -1.17 0.90
N LYS A 9 -6.04 -2.01 -0.10
CA LYS A 9 -5.72 -1.61 -1.48
C LYS A 9 -6.95 -1.31 -2.37
N PHE A 10 -8.14 -1.73 -1.94
CA PHE A 10 -9.42 -1.59 -2.67
C PHE A 10 -10.41 -0.69 -1.93
N TYR A 11 -9.94 0.03 -0.92
CA TYR A 11 -10.74 1.03 -0.24
C TYR A 11 -11.13 2.13 -1.24
N GLY A 12 -12.43 2.48 -1.29
CA GLY A 12 -12.95 3.48 -2.23
C GLY A 12 -13.73 2.93 -3.42
N LEU A 13 -13.84 1.62 -3.60
CA LEU A 13 -14.83 1.04 -4.52
C LEU A 13 -16.21 0.96 -3.85
N PRO A 14 -17.30 1.14 -4.61
CA PRO A 14 -18.66 1.11 -4.06
C PRO A 14 -19.01 -0.27 -3.50
N GLY A 15 -19.57 -0.28 -2.29
CA GLY A 15 -20.01 -1.49 -1.61
C GLY A 15 -18.97 -2.12 -0.68
N LEU A 16 -19.33 -3.30 -0.16
CA LEU A 16 -18.52 -4.06 0.79
C LEU A 16 -17.80 -5.18 0.05
N ILE A 17 -16.48 -5.08 -0.07
CA ILE A 17 -15.65 -6.09 -0.72
C ILE A 17 -15.26 -7.16 0.30
N LEU A 18 -15.75 -8.38 0.10
CA LEU A 18 -15.46 -9.53 0.97
C LEU A 18 -14.39 -10.45 0.42
N GLN A 19 -14.18 -10.46 -0.89
CA GLN A 19 -13.18 -11.29 -1.54
C GLN A 19 -12.54 -10.54 -2.71
N VAL A 20 -11.22 -10.67 -2.82
CA VAL A 20 -10.43 -10.29 -3.99
C VAL A 20 -9.48 -11.44 -4.31
N GLU A 21 -9.40 -11.79 -5.59
CA GLU A 21 -8.50 -12.81 -6.10
C GLU A 21 -7.89 -12.31 -7.41
N SER A 22 -6.61 -12.59 -7.61
CA SER A 22 -5.96 -12.35 -8.89
C SER A 22 -6.11 -13.56 -9.80
N ASP A 23 -6.25 -13.32 -11.10
CA ASP A 23 -6.44 -14.40 -12.08
C ASP A 23 -5.23 -15.35 -12.19
N ASP A 24 -4.04 -14.85 -11.80
CA ASP A 24 -2.80 -15.62 -11.73
C ASP A 24 -2.62 -16.40 -10.40
N GLY A 25 -3.58 -16.28 -9.47
CA GLY A 25 -3.58 -16.98 -8.19
C GLY A 25 -2.54 -16.49 -7.17
N VAL A 26 -1.83 -15.39 -7.45
CA VAL A 26 -0.77 -14.85 -6.57
C VAL A 26 -1.34 -14.17 -5.33
N LEU A 27 -2.53 -13.55 -5.44
CA LEU A 27 -3.17 -12.81 -4.37
C LEU A 27 -4.58 -13.30 -4.13
N LYS A 28 -4.89 -13.70 -2.89
CA LYS A 28 -6.24 -14.01 -2.44
C LYS A 28 -6.48 -13.38 -1.08
N LEU A 29 -7.45 -12.48 -1.01
CA LEU A 29 -7.88 -11.80 0.20
C LEU A 29 -9.35 -12.14 0.43
N MET A 30 -9.67 -12.72 1.58
CA MET A 30 -11.03 -13.09 1.94
C MET A 30 -11.33 -12.65 3.38
N ALA A 31 -12.50 -12.05 3.58
CA ALA A 31 -13.00 -11.71 4.90
C ALA A 31 -13.42 -12.97 5.65
N ASN A 32 -12.85 -13.21 6.82
CA ASN A 32 -13.16 -14.39 7.62
C ASN A 32 -14.41 -14.19 8.50
N ALA A 33 -14.70 -12.96 8.91
CA ALA A 33 -15.84 -12.64 9.76
C ALA A 33 -16.24 -11.16 9.63
N ILE A 34 -17.52 -10.87 9.90
CA ILE A 34 -18.05 -9.52 10.03
C ILE A 34 -18.69 -9.42 11.41
N SER A 35 -18.24 -8.46 12.21
CA SER A 35 -18.84 -8.16 13.52
C SER A 35 -19.37 -6.74 13.54
N MET A 36 -20.64 -6.57 13.83
CA MET A 36 -21.22 -5.25 14.09
C MET A 36 -21.08 -4.94 15.58
N LYS A 37 -20.48 -3.79 15.90
CA LYS A 37 -20.39 -3.27 17.26
C LYS A 37 -21.24 -2.01 17.38
N ASN A 38 -22.12 -1.96 18.37
CA ASN A 38 -22.90 -0.77 18.71
C ASN A 38 -22.16 0.00 19.82
N GLU A 39 -21.05 0.61 19.46
CA GLU A 39 -20.23 1.41 20.37
C GLU A 39 -20.14 2.84 19.83
N GLU A 40 -20.36 3.84 20.69
CA GLU A 40 -20.03 5.24 20.36
C GLU A 40 -18.52 5.42 20.44
N VAL A 41 -17.84 5.25 19.29
CA VAL A 41 -16.40 5.43 19.20
C VAL A 41 -16.11 6.88 18.81
N THR A 42 -15.45 7.62 19.72
CA THR A 42 -14.89 8.93 19.38
C THR A 42 -13.66 8.74 18.51
N ILE A 43 -13.80 8.93 17.20
CA ILE A 43 -12.68 8.94 16.26
C ILE A 43 -11.85 10.20 16.52
N LYS A 44 -10.72 10.05 17.20
CA LYS A 44 -9.71 11.11 17.33
C LYS A 44 -8.71 10.98 16.19
N ASN A 45 -8.48 12.07 15.46
CA ASN A 45 -7.43 12.10 14.45
C ASN A 45 -6.06 11.97 15.14
N PRO A 46 -5.29 10.89 14.92
CA PRO A 46 -4.00 10.68 15.57
C PRO A 46 -2.93 11.66 15.10
N LEU A 47 -3.18 12.40 14.02
CA LEU A 47 -2.24 13.36 13.43
C LEU A 47 -2.34 14.77 14.03
N ILE A 48 -3.28 15.03 14.96
CA ILE A 48 -3.48 16.37 15.55
C ILE A 48 -2.24 16.85 16.31
N THR A 49 -1.46 15.94 16.88
CA THR A 49 -0.27 16.26 17.67
C THR A 49 1.03 16.12 16.89
N LEU A 50 0.97 15.70 15.62
CA LEU A 50 2.15 15.57 14.79
C LEU A 50 2.39 16.90 14.10
N GLU A 51 3.60 17.43 14.22
CA GLU A 51 4.12 18.45 13.31
C GLU A 51 4.26 17.79 11.92
N LEU A 52 3.16 17.80 11.17
CA LEU A 52 3.16 17.33 9.79
C LEU A 52 4.03 18.32 9.00
N ASN A 53 5.23 17.88 8.63
CA ASN A 53 6.05 18.57 7.65
C ASN A 53 5.53 18.17 6.26
N PRO A 54 4.75 19.02 5.58
CA PRO A 54 4.28 18.70 4.24
C PRO A 54 5.50 18.54 3.33
N MET A 55 5.55 17.43 2.62
CA MET A 55 6.61 17.11 1.66
C MET A 55 6.01 17.13 0.26
N SER A 56 6.71 17.73 -0.69
CA SER A 56 6.31 17.64 -2.09
C SER A 56 6.49 16.21 -2.61
N TRP A 57 5.75 15.86 -3.66
CA TRP A 57 5.91 14.54 -4.29
C TRP A 57 7.34 14.32 -4.81
N ASP A 58 7.95 15.38 -5.35
CA ASP A 58 9.33 15.32 -5.86
C ASP A 58 10.35 15.09 -4.74
N ASP A 59 10.16 15.70 -3.58
CA ASP A 59 11.03 15.50 -2.42
C ASP A 59 10.86 14.10 -1.83
N TYR A 60 9.63 13.58 -1.83
CA TYR A 60 9.35 12.21 -1.43
C TYR A 60 10.08 11.19 -2.31
N ILE A 61 10.04 11.36 -3.64
CA ILE A 61 10.75 10.47 -4.58
C ILE A 61 12.25 10.45 -4.27
N LYS A 62 12.86 11.63 -4.09
CA LYS A 62 14.30 11.74 -3.78
C LYS A 62 14.66 11.03 -2.47
N GLU A 63 13.86 11.22 -1.42
CA GLU A 63 14.12 10.58 -0.13
C GLU A 63 13.93 9.06 -0.21
N TYR A 64 12.91 8.61 -0.93
CA TYR A 64 12.66 7.19 -1.18
C TYR A 64 13.83 6.54 -1.92
N GLU A 65 14.32 7.16 -3.01
CA GLU A 65 15.47 6.65 -3.77
C GLU A 65 16.72 6.51 -2.91
N LYS A 66 17.00 7.51 -2.08
CA LYS A 66 18.11 7.47 -1.13
C LYS A 66 17.98 6.30 -0.16
N LYS A 67 16.80 6.10 0.43
CA LYS A 67 16.51 4.99 1.35
C LYS A 67 16.59 3.63 0.66
N TYR A 68 16.15 3.56 -0.59
CA TYR A 68 16.25 2.34 -1.40
C TYR A 68 17.71 1.94 -1.61
N ILE A 69 18.58 2.88 -2.00
CA ILE A 69 20.02 2.62 -2.17
C ILE A 69 20.67 2.20 -0.84
N GLU A 70 20.34 2.90 0.25
CA GLU A 70 20.82 2.57 1.60
C GLU A 70 20.50 1.11 1.96
N LEU A 71 19.25 0.68 1.74
CA LEU A 71 18.79 -0.68 2.03
C LEU A 71 19.40 -1.74 1.12
N GLN A 72 19.71 -1.43 -0.14
CA GLN A 72 20.43 -2.35 -1.05
C GLN A 72 21.85 -2.65 -0.53
N SER A 73 22.48 -1.65 0.07
CA SER A 73 23.83 -1.78 0.65
C SER A 73 23.84 -2.30 2.09
N TYR A 74 22.67 -2.42 2.73
CA TYR A 74 22.57 -2.79 4.13
C TYR A 74 22.99 -4.25 4.37
N ARG A 75 23.97 -4.43 5.25
CA ARG A 75 24.35 -5.73 5.80
C ARG A 75 24.07 -5.73 7.29
N GLY A 76 23.26 -6.70 7.75
CA GLY A 76 23.02 -6.86 9.18
C GLY A 76 24.29 -7.29 9.93
N PRO A 77 24.29 -7.23 11.27
CA PRO A 77 25.44 -7.60 12.12
C PRO A 77 25.99 -9.01 11.85
N ASN A 78 25.15 -9.91 11.34
CA ASN A 78 25.50 -11.31 11.03
C ASN A 78 25.62 -11.57 9.51
N GLY A 79 25.82 -10.54 8.69
CA GLY A 79 25.98 -10.67 7.23
C GLY A 79 24.69 -10.98 6.45
N GLY A 80 23.55 -11.10 7.14
CA GLY A 80 22.24 -11.26 6.50
C GLY A 80 21.85 -9.98 5.76
N GLY A 81 21.63 -10.10 4.44
CA GLY A 81 20.99 -9.04 3.66
C GLY A 81 19.49 -9.00 3.95
N ARG A 82 18.90 -7.80 3.95
CA ARG A 82 17.43 -7.66 3.92
C ARG A 82 16.99 -7.58 2.45
N SER A 83 16.15 -8.52 2.02
CA SER A 83 15.41 -8.35 0.77
C SER A 83 14.43 -7.18 0.97
N ILE A 84 14.46 -6.19 0.08
CA ILE A 84 13.48 -5.10 0.09
C ILE A 84 12.19 -5.67 -0.50
N PRO A 85 11.09 -5.80 0.28
CA PRO A 85 9.84 -6.37 -0.24
C PRO A 85 9.16 -5.48 -1.29
N LYS A 86 9.59 -4.22 -1.43
CA LYS A 86 9.04 -3.23 -2.37
C LYS A 86 9.96 -3.06 -3.58
N GLN A 87 9.51 -3.50 -4.75
CA GLN A 87 10.23 -3.37 -6.03
C GLN A 87 10.25 -1.91 -6.53
N LYS A 88 11.16 -1.11 -5.96
CA LYS A 88 11.66 0.21 -6.42
C LYS A 88 10.69 1.40 -6.57
N ILE A 89 9.39 1.19 -6.68
CA ILE A 89 8.25 2.14 -6.52
C ILE A 89 6.91 1.34 -6.62
N GLU A 90 7.01 0.00 -6.65
CA GLU A 90 6.13 -1.02 -7.26
C GLU A 90 6.30 -1.19 -8.79
N THR A 91 7.37 -0.65 -9.37
CA THR A 91 7.71 -0.49 -10.81
C THR A 91 7.13 0.82 -11.35
N LEU A 92 7.97 1.69 -11.91
CA LEU A 92 7.64 3.04 -12.37
C LEU A 92 6.26 3.09 -13.05
N ILE A 93 5.38 4.01 -12.63
CA ILE A 93 4.14 4.32 -13.34
C ILE A 93 4.54 4.80 -14.74
N TYR A 94 4.53 3.89 -15.72
CA TYR A 94 4.80 4.23 -17.11
C TYR A 94 3.49 4.66 -17.78
N PRO A 95 3.41 5.89 -18.33
CA PRO A 95 2.28 6.29 -19.16
C PRO A 95 2.19 5.51 -20.50
N GLU A 96 3.17 4.68 -20.85
CA GLU A 96 3.24 3.98 -22.15
C GLU A 96 2.98 2.46 -22.11
N SER A 97 2.60 1.87 -20.97
CA SER A 97 2.47 0.40 -20.85
C SER A 97 1.15 -0.19 -21.39
N ILE A 98 0.37 0.54 -22.20
CA ILE A 98 -0.72 -0.04 -23.00
C ILE A 98 -0.46 0.26 -24.49
N LEU A 99 0.66 -0.26 -24.99
CA LEU A 99 0.87 -0.58 -26.41
C LEU A 99 1.42 -2.01 -26.55
N LEU A 100 0.82 -2.95 -25.84
CA LEU A 100 0.77 -4.34 -26.33
C LEU A 100 -0.66 -4.60 -26.80
N LYS A 101 -0.91 -4.07 -28.00
CA LYS A 101 -1.94 -4.56 -28.91
C LYS A 101 -1.65 -6.03 -29.20
N ASP A 102 -2.73 -6.81 -29.20
CA ASP A 102 -3.04 -7.90 -30.12
C ASP A 102 -1.84 -8.73 -30.61
N TYR A 103 -1.71 -9.96 -30.08
CA TYR A 103 -1.51 -11.19 -30.86
C TYR A 103 -1.91 -12.41 -30.04
#